data_AF-A0A939WHC9-F1
#
_entry.id   AF-A0A939WHC9-F1
#
_cell.length_a   1.000
_cell.length_b   1.000
_cell.length_c   1.000
_cell.angle_alpha   90.00
_cell.angle_beta   90.00
_cell.angle_gamma   90.00
#
_symmetry.space_group_name_H-M   'P 1'
#
loop_
_entity.id
_entity.type
_entity.pdbx_description
1 polymer ?
#
loop_
_entity_poly.entity_id
_entity_poly.type
_entity_poly.pdbx_seq_one_letter_code
_entity_poly.pdbx_strand_id
1 'polypeptide(L)'
;MMKMKNSKRWLALILTVAMMCASMSMAVFAEPEGEGSGTQPETIEYYDENGFVKTAYCTVVEDAADENGNIVLSDGWYVINNGNNIIDLDHRIRIEGTVHLIISNSVPCFLNKGIEVPETSSLSIYDACGGTPNILYTVKDQVEEGNAAMDGNAGEPNGEICIYGGEIVLIGKQSSGIGRGKDADVSKCKDLTITGGNLTANGDSAQGIDVGNAQFLHPGMTIGGSGSHYEAKPCSHTDNDSDNKCDECGVAMNYIVTFDSKCGTVVAPQTVPYNGTVTMPDPETMKNPGYLFEGWTCDGETYEFGSLVRSERTLEAVWTEGKYARADSATVIYDGGLKLRFTLYFSESLLADSDGYIIFSKAGQEIEKDFMADLASSGQTQFSFPVQAMEWQDEFEIEVFDGEDNQVEFFNAKYQEYEEDTLVYSVYKHYLDRDSFPEEYKSFLENAVYYYCGNAQIYFGYNVDTMQGENYACPNFSVDSDYRMSTSGPRPSWLTKTSLRVKFTEDNTLRVTFTLTEDSIANYSFVLKDCEGTVVSTEATRVGAKRYALDAENISAPNLTKNYTFTITNTTSNESYTITASAMSYAIMAIEKGTTEQMRELGKALYLYGEEADTYFANA
;
A
#
# COMPACT_ATOMS: atom_id res chain seq x y z
N MET A 1 25.76 -44.59 3.14
CA MET A 1 25.64 -44.60 4.62
C MET A 1 24.66 -43.48 4.96
N MET A 2 23.57 -43.56 5.72
CA MET A 2 22.73 -44.63 6.29
C MET A 2 21.35 -43.96 6.55
N LYS A 3 20.23 -44.61 6.19
CA LYS A 3 18.85 -44.12 6.39
C LYS A 3 18.44 -44.14 7.87
N MET A 4 17.70 -43.13 8.33
CA MET A 4 16.56 -43.18 9.29
C MET A 4 15.72 -41.91 9.04
N LYS A 5 14.44 -41.86 8.63
CA LYS A 5 13.19 -42.49 9.06
C LYS A 5 12.85 -42.27 10.53
N ASN A 6 11.99 -41.27 10.81
CA ASN A 6 10.89 -41.37 11.77
C ASN A 6 9.83 -40.28 11.54
N SER A 7 8.86 -40.63 10.72
CA SER A 7 7.53 -40.02 10.61
C SER A 7 6.64 -40.38 11.82
N LYS A 8 5.64 -39.54 12.09
CA LYS A 8 4.41 -39.79 12.88
C LYS A 8 4.43 -39.43 14.36
N ARG A 9 4.51 -38.13 14.70
CA ARG A 9 3.88 -37.59 15.92
C ARG A 9 3.31 -36.15 15.82
N TRP A 10 3.35 -35.50 14.65
CA TRP A 10 2.99 -34.08 14.52
C TRP A 10 1.65 -33.79 13.82
N LEU A 11 0.80 -34.81 13.61
CA LEU A 11 -0.48 -34.64 12.91
C LEU A 11 -1.69 -34.41 13.84
N ALA A 12 -1.47 -34.21 15.14
CA ALA A 12 -2.56 -33.94 16.10
C ALA A 12 -2.49 -32.54 16.75
N LEU A 13 -1.49 -31.72 16.41
CA LEU A 13 -1.40 -30.33 16.89
C LEU A 13 -1.70 -29.27 15.82
N ILE A 14 -1.71 -29.66 14.53
CA ILE A 14 -1.93 -28.75 13.41
C ILE A 14 -3.43 -28.49 13.15
N LEU A 15 -4.33 -29.32 13.67
CA LEU A 15 -5.78 -29.13 13.47
C LEU A 15 -6.45 -28.20 14.50
N THR A 16 -5.78 -27.84 15.61
CA THR A 16 -6.34 -26.95 16.64
C THR A 16 -5.80 -25.52 16.57
N VAL A 17 -4.70 -25.27 15.86
CA VAL A 17 -4.17 -23.90 15.64
C VAL A 17 -4.80 -23.26 14.40
N ALA A 18 -5.14 -24.04 13.37
CA ALA A 18 -5.84 -23.54 12.18
C ALA A 18 -7.27 -23.03 12.46
N MET A 19 -7.87 -23.36 13.61
CA MET A 19 -9.22 -22.95 13.98
C MET A 19 -9.27 -21.76 14.95
N MET A 20 -8.13 -21.24 15.41
CA MET A 20 -8.03 -20.02 16.22
C MET A 20 -7.50 -18.80 15.45
N CYS A 21 -6.98 -18.97 14.23
CA CYS A 21 -6.54 -17.87 13.37
C CYS A 21 -7.66 -17.28 12.46
N ALA A 22 -8.92 -17.68 12.64
CA ALA A 22 -10.05 -17.13 11.90
C ALA A 22 -10.91 -16.15 12.73
N SER A 23 -10.49 -15.76 13.93
CA SER A 23 -11.27 -14.89 14.80
C SER A 23 -10.41 -13.87 15.54
N MET A 24 -9.74 -12.97 14.81
CA MET A 24 -9.26 -11.71 15.38
C MET A 24 -8.82 -10.77 14.26
N SER A 25 -9.74 -9.91 13.84
CA SER A 25 -9.52 -8.53 13.36
C SER A 25 -10.83 -8.01 12.76
N MET A 26 -11.76 -7.64 13.65
CA MET A 26 -12.70 -6.57 13.35
C MET A 26 -12.58 -5.59 14.50
N ALA A 27 -11.68 -4.63 14.36
CA ALA A 27 -11.75 -3.42 15.14
C ALA A 27 -12.93 -2.61 14.56
N VAL A 28 -14.06 -2.70 15.26
CA VAL A 28 -15.18 -1.78 15.13
C VAL A 28 -14.67 -0.40 15.55
N PHE A 29 -14.53 0.52 14.60
CA PHE A 29 -14.42 1.95 14.91
C PHE A 29 -15.83 2.53 15.02
N ALA A 30 -16.04 3.32 16.08
CA ALA A 30 -17.30 3.94 16.42
C ALA A 30 -17.75 4.95 15.36
N GLU A 31 -18.98 4.80 14.90
CA GLU A 31 -19.70 5.75 14.05
C GLU A 31 -20.05 7.03 14.84
N PRO A 32 -20.07 8.21 14.19
CA PRO A 32 -20.75 9.37 14.75
C PRO A 32 -22.27 9.08 14.74
N GLU A 33 -22.92 9.25 15.89
CA GLU A 33 -24.36 9.04 16.03
C GLU A 33 -25.14 9.91 15.03
N GLY A 34 -25.77 9.24 14.06
CA GLY A 34 -26.78 9.80 13.17
C GLY A 34 -27.67 8.67 12.67
N GLU A 35 -28.91 8.62 13.17
CA GLU A 35 -29.89 7.63 12.71
C GLU A 35 -30.15 7.80 11.20
N GLY A 36 -29.61 6.89 10.41
CA GLY A 36 -29.87 6.75 8.98
C GLY A 36 -29.22 5.47 8.47
N SER A 37 -30.01 4.60 7.85
CA SER A 37 -29.54 3.38 7.18
C SER A 37 -28.58 3.77 6.03
N GLY A 38 -27.29 3.93 6.31
CA GLY A 38 -26.26 4.25 5.31
C GLY A 38 -25.31 3.08 5.10
N THR A 39 -25.16 2.66 3.85
CA THR A 39 -24.17 1.67 3.40
C THR A 39 -22.75 2.15 3.70
N GLN A 40 -21.87 1.22 4.10
CA GLN A 40 -20.44 1.52 4.35
C GLN A 40 -19.77 1.97 3.04
N PRO A 41 -18.91 3.00 3.05
CA PRO A 41 -18.24 3.47 1.84
C PRO A 41 -17.27 2.42 1.30
N GLU A 42 -17.28 2.24 -0.01
CA GLU A 42 -16.37 1.33 -0.72
C GLU A 42 -15.06 2.04 -1.07
N THR A 43 -13.96 1.29 -1.06
CA THR A 43 -12.65 1.79 -1.47
C THR A 43 -12.40 1.39 -2.92
N ILE A 44 -12.28 2.38 -3.80
CA ILE A 44 -12.17 2.17 -5.25
C ILE A 44 -10.90 2.84 -5.79
N GLU A 45 -10.15 2.09 -6.59
CA GLU A 45 -9.02 2.62 -7.36
C GLU A 45 -9.52 3.13 -8.71
N TYR A 46 -9.10 4.33 -9.11
CA TYR A 46 -9.52 4.99 -10.36
C TYR A 46 -8.37 5.77 -10.99
N TYR A 47 -8.50 6.09 -12.28
CA TYR A 47 -7.58 6.97 -12.98
C TYR A 47 -7.99 8.43 -12.78
N ASP A 48 -7.10 9.27 -12.24
CA ASP A 48 -7.32 10.71 -12.07
C ASP A 48 -7.23 11.50 -13.38
N GLU A 49 -7.44 12.81 -13.33
CA GLU A 49 -7.45 13.68 -14.51
C GLU A 49 -6.15 13.69 -15.32
N ASN A 50 -5.05 13.20 -14.73
CA ASN A 50 -3.74 13.09 -15.34
C ASN A 50 -3.38 11.63 -15.71
N GLY A 51 -4.30 10.68 -15.51
CA GLY A 51 -4.12 9.26 -15.81
C GLY A 51 -3.37 8.48 -14.73
N PHE A 52 -3.17 9.03 -13.53
CA PHE A 52 -2.54 8.32 -12.42
C PHE A 52 -3.59 7.58 -11.59
N VAL A 53 -3.21 6.41 -11.07
CA VAL A 53 -4.06 5.65 -10.15
C VAL A 53 -4.17 6.38 -8.80
N LYS A 54 -5.40 6.57 -8.35
CA LYS A 54 -5.76 7.14 -7.04
C LYS A 54 -6.80 6.25 -6.36
N THR A 55 -6.93 6.40 -5.04
CA THR A 55 -7.93 5.70 -4.24
C THR A 55 -8.97 6.69 -3.72
N ALA A 56 -10.24 6.37 -3.89
CA ALA A 56 -11.36 7.12 -3.33
C ALA A 56 -12.20 6.25 -2.37
N TYR A 57 -12.81 6.93 -1.40
CA TYR A 57 -13.82 6.34 -0.51
C TYR A 57 -15.19 6.79 -1.00
N CYS A 58 -15.95 5.86 -1.54
CA CYS A 58 -17.13 6.13 -2.34
C CYS A 58 -18.40 5.60 -1.66
N THR A 59 -19.45 6.40 -1.67
CA THR A 59 -20.80 5.91 -1.38
C THR A 59 -21.34 5.17 -2.61
N VAL A 60 -21.90 3.98 -2.42
CA VAL A 60 -22.51 3.22 -3.53
C VAL A 60 -23.80 3.91 -3.97
N VAL A 61 -23.96 4.11 -5.28
CA VAL A 61 -25.20 4.65 -5.84
C VAL A 61 -26.27 3.56 -5.84
N GLU A 62 -27.31 3.75 -5.04
CA GLU A 62 -28.48 2.87 -4.96
C GLU A 62 -29.66 3.46 -5.73
N ASP A 63 -30.56 2.62 -6.25
CA ASP A 63 -31.82 3.05 -6.88
C ASP A 63 -32.86 3.48 -5.82
N ALA A 64 -32.52 4.52 -5.06
CA ALA A 64 -33.29 5.05 -3.95
C ALA A 64 -33.69 6.50 -4.25
N ALA A 65 -34.93 6.68 -4.70
CA ALA A 65 -35.45 8.00 -5.05
C ALA A 65 -36.01 8.77 -3.84
N ASP A 66 -35.88 10.09 -3.91
CA ASP A 66 -36.50 11.04 -3.00
C ASP A 66 -38.02 11.18 -3.23
N GLU A 67 -38.67 12.07 -2.49
CA GLU A 67 -40.11 12.37 -2.63
C GLU A 67 -40.49 12.91 -4.02
N ASN A 68 -39.51 13.38 -4.80
CA ASN A 68 -39.68 13.91 -6.15
C ASN A 68 -39.37 12.87 -7.23
N GLY A 69 -38.95 11.65 -6.86
CA GLY A 69 -38.62 10.58 -7.79
C GLY A 69 -37.20 10.66 -8.38
N ASN A 70 -36.28 11.36 -7.72
CA ASN A 70 -34.88 11.52 -8.13
C ASN A 70 -33.91 10.82 -7.15
N ILE A 71 -32.82 10.24 -7.67
CA ILE A 71 -31.67 9.84 -6.85
C ILE A 71 -30.81 11.09 -6.66
N VAL A 72 -30.70 11.62 -5.45
CA VAL A 72 -29.96 12.86 -5.19
C VAL A 72 -28.55 12.55 -4.70
N LEU A 73 -27.54 13.05 -5.42
CA LEU A 73 -26.14 12.98 -5.03
C LEU A 73 -25.67 14.38 -4.65
N SER A 74 -25.19 14.54 -3.42
CA SER A 74 -24.65 15.81 -2.89
C SER A 74 -23.12 15.80 -2.90
N ASP A 75 -22.48 16.88 -2.44
CA ASP A 75 -21.00 16.98 -2.37
C ASP A 75 -20.30 15.70 -1.87
N GLY A 76 -19.49 15.05 -2.72
CA GLY A 76 -18.79 13.82 -2.34
C GLY A 76 -18.38 12.88 -3.48
N TRP A 77 -17.85 11.72 -3.07
CA TRP A 77 -17.41 10.63 -3.96
C TRP A 77 -18.44 9.50 -3.97
N TYR A 78 -18.81 9.05 -5.15
CA TYR A 78 -19.77 7.98 -5.37
C TYR A 78 -19.21 6.95 -6.33
N VAL A 79 -19.63 5.70 -6.16
CA VAL A 79 -19.30 4.62 -7.07
C VAL A 79 -20.58 3.97 -7.56
N ILE A 80 -20.65 3.71 -8.85
CA ILE A 80 -21.59 2.73 -9.39
C ILE A 80 -20.86 1.39 -9.38
N ASN A 81 -21.14 0.56 -8.38
CA ASN A 81 -20.54 -0.77 -8.20
C ASN A 81 -21.63 -1.80 -7.82
N ASN A 82 -21.74 -2.90 -8.56
CA ASN A 82 -22.57 -4.05 -8.18
C ASN A 82 -21.94 -5.39 -8.57
N GLY A 83 -20.61 -5.45 -8.65
CA GLY A 83 -19.88 -6.63 -9.11
C GLY A 83 -20.28 -7.05 -10.54
N ASN A 84 -20.80 -8.27 -10.70
CA ASN A 84 -21.09 -8.89 -12.01
C ASN A 84 -22.55 -8.76 -12.48
N ASN A 85 -23.38 -7.94 -11.82
CA ASN A 85 -24.80 -7.80 -12.17
C ASN A 85 -25.04 -6.56 -13.03
N ILE A 86 -25.96 -6.66 -13.99
CA ILE A 86 -26.52 -5.49 -14.68
C ILE A 86 -27.18 -4.59 -13.64
N ILE A 87 -26.83 -3.30 -13.66
CA ILE A 87 -27.47 -2.27 -12.85
C ILE A 87 -28.45 -1.51 -13.72
N ASP A 88 -29.67 -1.35 -13.23
CA ASP A 88 -30.72 -0.56 -13.87
C ASP A 88 -31.21 0.49 -12.87
N LEU A 89 -30.85 1.75 -13.08
CA LEU A 89 -31.29 2.87 -12.24
C LEU A 89 -32.50 3.52 -12.91
N ASP A 90 -33.68 3.25 -12.36
CA ASP A 90 -34.98 3.64 -12.94
C ASP A 90 -35.35 5.11 -12.68
N HIS A 91 -34.59 5.80 -11.81
CA HIS A 91 -34.82 7.18 -11.42
C HIS A 91 -33.78 8.14 -12.03
N ARG A 92 -34.14 9.44 -12.14
CA ARG A 92 -33.22 10.47 -12.63
C ARG A 92 -32.20 10.76 -11.53
N ILE A 93 -30.91 10.72 -11.84
CA ILE A 93 -29.88 11.14 -10.89
C ILE A 93 -29.81 12.67 -10.91
N ARG A 94 -29.89 13.34 -9.76
CA ARG A 94 -29.75 14.80 -9.64
C ARG A 94 -28.51 15.15 -8.83
N ILE A 95 -27.65 15.99 -9.40
CA ILE A 95 -26.40 16.44 -8.77
C ILE A 95 -26.62 17.76 -8.02
N GLU A 96 -26.24 17.78 -6.73
CA GLU A 96 -26.28 18.98 -5.89
C GLU A 96 -24.87 19.29 -5.34
N GLY A 97 -24.22 20.33 -5.87
CA GLY A 97 -22.85 20.67 -5.50
C GLY A 97 -21.81 19.98 -6.40
N THR A 98 -20.69 19.55 -5.82
CA THR A 98 -19.54 18.95 -6.51
C THR A 98 -19.51 17.44 -6.28
N VAL A 99 -19.81 16.67 -7.32
CA VAL A 99 -19.86 15.20 -7.26
C VAL A 99 -18.76 14.58 -8.10
N HIS A 100 -18.10 13.57 -7.54
CA HIS A 100 -17.16 12.69 -8.22
C HIS A 100 -17.76 11.29 -8.32
N LEU A 101 -17.94 10.80 -9.55
CA LEU A 101 -18.58 9.52 -9.84
C LEU A 101 -17.55 8.57 -10.47
N ILE A 102 -17.35 7.40 -9.85
CA ILE A 102 -16.49 6.34 -10.40
C ILE A 102 -17.38 5.23 -10.98
N ILE A 103 -17.09 4.84 -12.21
CA ILE A 103 -17.73 3.69 -12.86
C ILE A 103 -16.84 2.47 -12.61
N SER A 104 -17.35 1.45 -11.91
CA SER A 104 -16.55 0.29 -11.49
C SER A 104 -17.16 -1.07 -11.90
N ASN A 105 -18.05 -1.07 -12.89
CA ASN A 105 -18.82 -2.27 -13.26
C ASN A 105 -18.26 -3.01 -14.47
N SER A 106 -17.95 -4.30 -14.30
CA SER A 106 -17.58 -5.20 -15.39
C SER A 106 -18.72 -5.52 -16.39
N VAL A 107 -19.89 -4.87 -16.24
CA VAL A 107 -21.11 -5.05 -17.02
C VAL A 107 -21.77 -3.67 -17.24
N PRO A 108 -22.47 -3.41 -18.37
CA PRO A 108 -23.11 -2.12 -18.60
C PRO A 108 -24.10 -1.70 -17.50
N CYS A 109 -24.02 -0.43 -17.11
CA CYS A 109 -24.99 0.21 -16.22
C CYS A 109 -25.99 1.05 -17.04
N PHE A 110 -27.28 0.83 -16.80
CA PHE A 110 -28.36 1.56 -17.44
C PHE A 110 -28.84 2.71 -16.54
N LEU A 111 -28.73 3.93 -17.04
CA LEU A 111 -29.30 5.14 -16.44
C LEU A 111 -30.58 5.48 -17.19
N ASN A 112 -31.69 4.83 -16.84
CA ASN A 112 -32.92 4.90 -17.64
C ASN A 112 -33.42 6.33 -17.81
N LYS A 113 -33.43 7.12 -16.74
CA LYS A 113 -33.84 8.52 -16.81
C LYS A 113 -32.68 9.50 -17.01
N GLY A 114 -31.43 9.05 -16.97
CA GLY A 114 -30.23 9.89 -17.15
C GLY A 114 -29.78 10.64 -15.89
N ILE A 115 -28.89 11.62 -16.07
CA ILE A 115 -28.32 12.45 -14.99
C ILE A 115 -28.63 13.91 -15.21
N GLU A 116 -29.04 14.64 -14.19
CA GLU A 116 -29.22 16.09 -14.17
C GLU A 116 -28.08 16.78 -13.43
N VAL A 117 -27.46 17.76 -14.08
CA VAL A 117 -26.42 18.62 -13.48
C VAL A 117 -26.88 20.09 -13.57
N PRO A 118 -27.46 20.67 -12.52
CA PRO A 118 -27.87 22.07 -12.53
C PRO A 118 -26.70 23.05 -12.75
N GLU A 119 -26.95 24.27 -13.23
CA GLU A 119 -25.93 25.33 -13.49
C GLU A 119 -24.98 25.61 -12.31
N THR A 120 -25.44 25.36 -11.07
CA THR A 120 -24.68 25.58 -9.84
C THR A 120 -23.86 24.37 -9.38
N SER A 121 -23.96 23.24 -10.08
CA SER A 121 -23.35 21.96 -9.71
C SER A 121 -22.28 21.55 -10.71
N SER A 122 -21.41 20.63 -10.29
CA SER A 122 -20.40 20.03 -11.15
C SER A 122 -20.32 18.51 -10.96
N LEU A 123 -20.05 17.80 -12.06
CA LEU A 123 -19.91 16.36 -12.09
C LEU A 123 -18.59 15.96 -12.74
N SER A 124 -17.80 15.16 -12.05
CA SER A 124 -16.60 14.52 -12.58
C SER A 124 -16.81 13.02 -12.68
N ILE A 125 -16.54 12.43 -13.85
CA ILE A 125 -16.70 10.98 -14.10
C ILE A 125 -15.34 10.34 -14.32
N TYR A 126 -15.05 9.27 -13.59
CA TYR A 126 -13.80 8.51 -13.64
C TYR A 126 -14.07 7.03 -13.93
N ASP A 127 -13.08 6.34 -14.48
CA ASP A 127 -13.09 4.89 -14.64
C ASP A 127 -12.35 4.22 -13.48
N ALA A 128 -12.90 3.11 -12.97
CA ALA A 128 -12.19 2.27 -12.03
C ALA A 128 -11.04 1.51 -12.72
N CYS A 129 -10.00 1.20 -11.95
CA CYS A 129 -8.89 0.39 -12.44
C CYS A 129 -9.34 -1.07 -12.64
N GLY A 130 -9.23 -1.61 -13.87
CA GLY A 130 -9.50 -3.03 -14.12
C GLY A 130 -10.03 -3.37 -15.52
N GLY A 131 -9.14 -3.49 -16.50
CA GLY A 131 -9.22 -4.38 -17.67
C GLY A 131 -10.32 -4.18 -18.74
N THR A 132 -11.59 -4.05 -18.37
CA THR A 132 -12.71 -3.83 -19.30
C THR A 132 -13.26 -2.42 -19.13
N PRO A 133 -13.51 -1.66 -20.22
CA PRO A 133 -14.13 -0.35 -20.12
C PRO A 133 -15.47 -0.47 -19.41
N ASN A 134 -15.65 0.23 -18.29
CA ASN A 134 -16.92 0.22 -17.59
C ASN A 134 -17.90 1.09 -18.38
N ILE A 135 -19.05 0.51 -18.77
CA ILE A 135 -19.98 1.17 -19.70
C ILE A 135 -21.13 1.84 -18.94
N LEU A 136 -21.30 3.13 -19.13
CA LEU A 136 -22.47 3.90 -18.71
C LEU A 136 -23.39 4.17 -19.90
N TYR A 137 -24.64 3.75 -19.82
CA TYR A 137 -25.55 3.80 -20.96
C TYR A 137 -26.90 4.43 -20.57
N THR A 138 -27.42 5.39 -21.34
CA THR A 138 -28.81 5.87 -21.18
C THR A 138 -29.76 5.26 -22.21
N VAL A 139 -30.97 4.93 -21.77
CA VAL A 139 -31.98 4.30 -22.62
C VAL A 139 -32.89 5.37 -23.23
N LYS A 140 -32.78 5.57 -24.55
CA LYS A 140 -33.50 6.60 -25.33
C LYS A 140 -34.96 6.79 -24.95
N ASP A 141 -35.73 5.70 -24.79
CA ASP A 141 -37.17 5.79 -24.58
C ASP A 141 -37.58 6.09 -23.13
N GLN A 142 -36.63 5.99 -22.19
CA GLN A 142 -36.83 6.17 -20.75
C GLN A 142 -36.44 7.58 -20.25
N VAL A 143 -35.60 8.31 -21.00
CA VAL A 143 -35.34 9.74 -20.73
C VAL A 143 -36.62 10.55 -20.98
N GLU A 144 -36.94 11.47 -20.07
CA GLU A 144 -38.13 12.32 -20.20
C GLU A 144 -38.02 13.27 -21.41
N GLU A 145 -39.15 13.54 -22.08
CA GLU A 145 -39.16 14.36 -23.29
C GLU A 145 -38.65 15.78 -23.03
N GLY A 146 -37.63 16.19 -23.79
CA GLY A 146 -37.03 17.52 -23.67
C GLY A 146 -35.88 17.63 -22.68
N ASN A 147 -35.62 16.58 -21.89
CA ASN A 147 -34.42 16.50 -21.03
C ASN A 147 -33.24 15.95 -21.82
N ALA A 148 -32.04 16.47 -21.58
CA ALA A 148 -30.82 15.84 -22.06
C ALA A 148 -30.60 14.49 -21.35
N ALA A 149 -29.98 13.53 -22.03
CA ALA A 149 -29.64 12.24 -21.40
C ALA A 149 -28.67 12.41 -20.22
N MET A 150 -27.76 13.38 -20.33
CA MET A 150 -26.95 13.87 -19.23
C MET A 150 -27.00 15.40 -19.24
N ASP A 151 -27.10 15.99 -18.05
CA ASP A 151 -27.11 17.44 -17.78
C ASP A 151 -28.53 18.08 -17.78
N GLY A 152 -28.84 19.04 -18.66
CA GLY A 152 -29.99 19.93 -18.48
C GLY A 152 -31.39 19.33 -18.68
N ASN A 153 -32.33 19.70 -17.80
CA ASN A 153 -33.77 19.49 -17.99
C ASN A 153 -34.36 20.48 -19.00
N ALA A 154 -35.57 20.22 -19.51
CA ALA A 154 -36.28 21.12 -20.41
C ALA A 154 -36.38 22.55 -19.83
N GLY A 155 -35.84 23.54 -20.56
CA GLY A 155 -35.80 24.95 -20.16
C GLY A 155 -34.67 25.32 -19.19
N GLU A 156 -33.88 24.36 -18.72
CA GLU A 156 -32.82 24.58 -17.73
C GLU A 156 -31.42 24.48 -18.37
N PRO A 157 -30.51 25.42 -18.07
CA PRO A 157 -29.13 25.37 -18.54
C PRO A 157 -28.35 24.22 -17.85
N ASN A 158 -27.16 23.97 -18.38
CA ASN A 158 -26.33 22.82 -18.04
C ASN A 158 -25.21 23.19 -17.05
N GLY A 159 -24.83 22.27 -16.16
CA GLY A 159 -23.75 22.41 -15.18
C GLY A 159 -22.37 22.02 -15.73
N GLU A 160 -21.32 22.15 -14.90
CA GLU A 160 -19.95 21.81 -15.35
C GLU A 160 -19.74 20.29 -15.32
N ILE A 161 -19.24 19.72 -16.42
CA ILE A 161 -19.00 18.28 -16.53
C ILE A 161 -17.57 18.01 -16.97
N CYS A 162 -16.89 17.12 -16.24
CA CYS A 162 -15.58 16.60 -16.58
C CYS A 162 -15.63 15.07 -16.75
N ILE A 163 -15.07 14.55 -17.85
CA ILE A 163 -14.96 13.11 -18.12
C ILE A 163 -13.48 12.74 -18.23
N TYR A 164 -13.05 11.87 -17.32
CA TYR A 164 -11.68 11.41 -17.16
C TYR A 164 -11.50 9.95 -17.58
N GLY A 165 -12.58 9.15 -17.64
CA GLY A 165 -12.51 7.73 -18.02
C GLY A 165 -13.88 7.06 -18.22
N GLY A 166 -13.89 5.80 -18.67
CA GLY A 166 -15.08 4.99 -18.92
C GLY A 166 -15.57 5.01 -20.36
N GLU A 167 -16.52 4.13 -20.69
CA GLU A 167 -17.26 4.17 -21.96
C GLU A 167 -18.67 4.70 -21.71
N ILE A 168 -18.99 5.88 -22.23
CA ILE A 168 -20.23 6.59 -21.93
C ILE A 168 -21.05 6.72 -23.21
N VAL A 169 -22.26 6.17 -23.21
CA VAL A 169 -23.19 6.22 -24.34
C VAL A 169 -24.48 6.89 -23.91
N LEU A 170 -24.74 8.07 -24.46
CA LEU A 170 -25.85 8.92 -24.09
C LEU A 170 -26.79 9.12 -25.26
N ILE A 171 -28.08 8.83 -25.06
CA ILE A 171 -29.10 9.02 -26.09
C ILE A 171 -30.24 9.86 -25.50
N GLY A 172 -30.33 11.13 -25.90
CA GLY A 172 -31.40 12.04 -25.49
C GLY A 172 -32.71 11.78 -26.22
N LYS A 173 -33.84 12.18 -25.62
CA LYS A 173 -35.19 12.07 -26.22
C LYS A 173 -35.76 13.45 -26.52
N GLN A 174 -35.95 13.77 -27.80
CA GLN A 174 -36.25 15.13 -28.28
C GLN A 174 -35.30 16.24 -27.75
N SER A 175 -34.10 15.88 -27.30
CA SER A 175 -33.06 16.76 -26.75
C SER A 175 -31.66 16.20 -27.04
N SER A 176 -30.64 16.83 -26.47
CA SER A 176 -29.23 16.45 -26.61
C SER A 176 -28.87 15.16 -25.84
N GLY A 177 -27.78 14.50 -26.27
CA GLY A 177 -27.20 13.39 -25.52
C GLY A 177 -26.56 13.89 -24.22
N ILE A 178 -25.77 14.95 -24.32
CA ILE A 178 -25.19 15.68 -23.18
C ILE A 178 -25.31 17.19 -23.40
N GLY A 179 -25.62 17.91 -22.33
CA GLY A 179 -25.69 19.37 -22.31
C GLY A 179 -27.11 19.87 -22.04
N ARG A 180 -27.48 21.00 -22.60
CA ARG A 180 -28.73 21.67 -22.21
C ARG A 180 -29.98 20.89 -22.62
N GLY A 181 -31.05 21.08 -21.86
CA GLY A 181 -32.38 20.62 -22.24
C GLY A 181 -33.00 21.49 -23.34
N LYS A 182 -34.09 21.00 -23.92
CA LYS A 182 -34.86 21.71 -24.94
C LYS A 182 -35.29 23.09 -24.43
N ASP A 183 -35.18 24.13 -25.27
CA ASP A 183 -35.56 25.53 -24.98
C ASP A 183 -34.73 26.25 -23.89
N ALA A 184 -33.60 25.68 -23.43
CA ALA A 184 -32.70 26.31 -22.46
C ALA A 184 -31.82 27.43 -23.04
N ASP A 185 -31.44 28.39 -22.19
CA ASP A 185 -30.60 29.54 -22.55
C ASP A 185 -29.12 29.16 -22.68
N VAL A 186 -28.62 29.18 -23.91
CA VAL A 186 -27.24 28.83 -24.28
C VAL A 186 -26.20 29.71 -23.56
N SER A 187 -26.54 30.95 -23.21
CA SER A 187 -25.59 31.88 -22.58
C SER A 187 -25.26 31.55 -21.12
N LYS A 188 -26.02 30.63 -20.50
CA LYS A 188 -25.83 30.16 -19.12
C LYS A 188 -25.25 28.76 -19.04
N CYS A 189 -25.05 28.13 -20.19
CA CYS A 189 -24.51 26.78 -20.32
C CYS A 189 -23.02 26.77 -19.89
N LYS A 190 -22.62 25.74 -19.13
CA LYS A 190 -21.24 25.53 -18.67
C LYS A 190 -20.44 24.64 -19.60
N ASP A 191 -19.15 24.56 -19.33
CA ASP A 191 -18.18 23.86 -20.16
C ASP A 191 -18.23 22.34 -19.92
N LEU A 192 -17.94 21.58 -20.97
CA LEU A 192 -17.67 20.15 -20.94
C LEU A 192 -16.18 19.92 -21.20
N THR A 193 -15.50 19.26 -20.27
CA THR A 193 -14.09 18.90 -20.41
C THR A 193 -13.93 17.39 -20.51
N ILE A 194 -13.22 16.93 -21.53
CA ILE A 194 -12.94 15.50 -21.72
C ILE A 194 -11.44 15.32 -21.88
N THR A 195 -10.80 14.69 -20.90
CA THR A 195 -9.36 14.37 -20.91
C THR A 195 -9.07 12.88 -20.96
N GLY A 196 -10.08 12.02 -20.77
CA GLY A 196 -10.00 10.56 -20.95
C GLY A 196 -11.37 9.90 -21.13
N GLY A 197 -11.40 8.59 -21.42
CA GLY A 197 -12.62 7.82 -21.70
C GLY A 197 -13.18 8.00 -23.13
N ASN A 198 -14.20 7.19 -23.47
CA ASN A 198 -14.90 7.22 -24.75
C ASN A 198 -16.32 7.76 -24.56
N LEU A 199 -16.70 8.83 -25.27
CA LEU A 199 -18.05 9.40 -25.24
C LEU A 199 -18.74 9.25 -26.60
N THR A 200 -19.91 8.60 -26.59
CA THR A 200 -20.88 8.60 -27.68
C THR A 200 -22.12 9.36 -27.23
N ALA A 201 -22.35 10.54 -27.80
CA ALA A 201 -23.51 11.36 -27.47
C ALA A 201 -24.43 11.50 -28.69
N ASN A 202 -25.66 11.05 -28.54
CA ASN A 202 -26.69 11.01 -29.58
C ASN A 202 -27.90 11.88 -29.19
N GLY A 203 -28.16 12.91 -29.97
CA GLY A 203 -29.40 13.69 -29.87
C GLY A 203 -30.47 13.12 -30.79
N ASP A 204 -31.70 12.97 -30.31
CA ASP A 204 -32.82 12.47 -31.13
C ASP A 204 -33.36 13.55 -32.09
N SER A 205 -33.55 14.78 -31.61
CA SER A 205 -34.00 15.94 -32.41
C SER A 205 -33.12 17.18 -32.23
N ALA A 206 -31.97 17.02 -31.58
CA ALA A 206 -30.99 18.07 -31.27
C ALA A 206 -29.55 17.57 -31.57
N GLN A 207 -28.55 18.40 -31.31
CA GLN A 207 -27.14 17.96 -31.39
C GLN A 207 -26.84 16.94 -30.31
N GLY A 208 -25.91 16.01 -30.57
CA GLY A 208 -25.44 15.04 -29.58
C GLY A 208 -24.85 15.71 -28.34
N ILE A 209 -24.09 16.79 -28.53
CA ILE A 209 -23.49 17.61 -27.49
C ILE A 209 -23.98 19.04 -27.66
N ASP A 210 -24.60 19.62 -26.63
CA ASP A 210 -25.15 20.99 -26.67
C ASP A 210 -24.82 21.78 -25.39
N VAL A 211 -23.54 22.12 -25.22
CA VAL A 211 -22.95 22.78 -24.03
C VAL A 211 -22.42 24.19 -24.36
N GLY A 212 -21.97 24.95 -23.35
CA GLY A 212 -21.45 26.32 -23.54
C GLY A 212 -20.15 26.36 -24.34
N ASN A 213 -19.17 25.55 -23.93
CA ASN A 213 -17.94 25.28 -24.66
C ASN A 213 -17.52 23.83 -24.40
N ALA A 214 -16.93 23.17 -25.40
CA ALA A 214 -16.46 21.80 -25.26
C ALA A 214 -14.95 21.75 -25.52
N GLN A 215 -14.17 21.38 -24.50
CA GLN A 215 -12.73 21.23 -24.60
C GLN A 215 -12.37 19.75 -24.69
N PHE A 216 -11.74 19.38 -25.80
CA PHE A 216 -11.33 18.01 -26.10
C PHE A 216 -9.80 17.93 -26.03
N LEU A 217 -9.29 17.19 -25.06
CA LEU A 217 -7.86 16.95 -24.90
C LEU A 217 -7.47 15.51 -25.27
N HIS A 218 -8.45 14.67 -25.65
CA HIS A 218 -8.28 13.27 -26.06
C HIS A 218 -9.10 12.94 -27.34
N PRO A 219 -8.63 12.13 -28.31
CA PRO A 219 -9.39 11.80 -29.52
C PRO A 219 -10.01 10.38 -29.43
N GLY A 220 -11.31 10.30 -29.13
CA GLY A 220 -12.09 9.04 -29.11
C GLY A 220 -13.61 9.25 -29.24
N MET A 221 -14.05 10.42 -29.69
CA MET A 221 -15.46 10.81 -29.66
C MET A 221 -16.18 10.50 -30.97
N THR A 222 -17.35 9.87 -30.86
CA THR A 222 -18.35 9.80 -31.95
C THR A 222 -19.54 10.69 -31.57
N ILE A 223 -19.74 11.80 -32.29
CA ILE A 223 -20.87 12.72 -32.09
C ILE A 223 -21.97 12.37 -33.11
N GLY A 224 -23.13 11.91 -32.64
CA GLY A 224 -24.30 11.67 -33.48
C GLY A 224 -25.41 12.70 -33.20
N GLY A 225 -25.95 13.31 -34.24
CA GLY A 225 -27.12 14.18 -34.10
C GLY A 225 -27.42 14.93 -35.40
N SER A 226 -28.64 14.76 -35.89
CA SER A 226 -29.13 15.41 -37.11
C SER A 226 -29.22 16.92 -36.91
N GLY A 227 -28.31 17.69 -37.51
CA GLY A 227 -28.40 19.15 -37.41
C GLY A 227 -27.21 20.00 -37.85
N SER A 228 -26.12 19.44 -38.38
CA SER A 228 -25.21 20.12 -39.34
C SER A 228 -24.05 19.17 -39.65
N HIS A 229 -24.07 18.59 -40.85
CA HIS A 229 -22.97 17.77 -41.36
C HIS A 229 -21.68 18.61 -41.48
N TYR A 230 -20.72 18.35 -40.60
CA TYR A 230 -19.41 17.85 -41.07
C TYR A 230 -19.31 16.39 -40.64
N GLU A 231 -20.01 15.51 -41.36
CA GLU A 231 -19.48 14.16 -41.51
C GLU A 231 -18.37 14.28 -42.56
N ALA A 232 -17.12 14.01 -42.16
CA ALA A 232 -16.23 13.32 -43.08
C ALA A 232 -16.80 11.91 -43.24
N LYS A 233 -17.89 11.79 -44.01
CA LYS A 233 -18.40 10.50 -44.43
C LYS A 233 -17.24 9.89 -45.23
N PRO A 234 -16.64 8.75 -44.82
CA PRO A 234 -15.69 8.09 -45.70
C PRO A 234 -16.43 7.88 -47.01
N CYS A 235 -15.92 8.49 -48.08
CA CYS A 235 -16.51 8.26 -49.38
C CYS A 235 -16.41 6.75 -49.62
N SER A 236 -17.54 6.09 -49.87
CA SER A 236 -17.58 4.68 -50.26
C SER A 236 -17.04 4.46 -51.69
N HIS A 237 -16.40 5.48 -52.26
CA HIS A 237 -15.86 5.51 -53.60
C HIS A 237 -14.35 5.27 -53.51
N THR A 238 -13.81 4.60 -54.51
CA THR A 238 -12.39 4.26 -54.57
C THR A 238 -11.56 5.48 -54.98
N ASP A 239 -10.35 5.59 -54.41
CA ASP A 239 -9.26 6.40 -54.97
C ASP A 239 -8.59 5.57 -56.07
N ASN A 240 -8.93 5.81 -57.35
CA ASN A 240 -8.35 5.07 -58.46
C ASN A 240 -7.09 5.74 -59.03
N ASP A 241 -6.82 7.00 -58.70
CA ASP A 241 -5.68 7.77 -59.21
C ASP A 241 -4.52 7.91 -58.21
N SER A 242 -4.71 7.40 -56.98
CA SER A 242 -3.76 7.35 -55.86
C SER A 242 -3.32 8.74 -55.35
N ASP A 243 -4.18 9.76 -55.45
CA ASP A 243 -3.92 11.09 -54.90
C ASP A 243 -4.37 11.27 -53.43
N ASN A 244 -4.81 10.18 -52.77
CA ASN A 244 -5.37 10.12 -51.41
C ASN A 244 -6.64 10.96 -51.23
N LYS A 245 -7.37 11.21 -52.31
CA LYS A 245 -8.70 11.82 -52.28
C LYS A 245 -9.70 10.94 -53.00
N CYS A 246 -10.95 11.20 -52.70
CA CYS A 246 -12.05 10.63 -53.47
C CYS A 246 -12.06 11.18 -54.90
N ASP A 247 -11.96 10.31 -55.91
CA ASP A 247 -12.11 10.70 -57.32
C ASP A 247 -13.46 11.40 -57.61
N GLU A 248 -14.50 11.09 -56.82
CA GLU A 248 -15.87 11.56 -57.06
C GLU A 248 -16.23 12.84 -56.28
N CYS A 249 -15.66 13.06 -55.10
CA CYS A 249 -15.96 14.25 -54.27
C CYS A 249 -14.74 15.12 -53.92
N GLY A 250 -13.52 14.71 -54.28
CA GLY A 250 -12.28 15.47 -54.06
C GLY A 250 -11.86 15.63 -52.59
N VAL A 251 -12.51 14.93 -51.66
CA VAL A 251 -12.23 15.00 -50.22
C VAL A 251 -11.05 14.07 -49.89
N ALA A 252 -10.09 14.58 -49.10
CA ALA A 252 -8.97 13.79 -48.61
C ALA A 252 -9.46 12.64 -47.71
N MET A 253 -9.06 11.42 -48.02
CA MET A 253 -9.39 10.24 -47.23
C MET A 253 -8.33 10.07 -46.14
N ASN A 254 -8.73 10.20 -44.88
CA ASN A 254 -7.89 9.91 -43.72
C ASN A 254 -8.62 8.93 -42.78
N TYR A 255 -7.85 8.10 -42.10
CA TYR A 255 -8.34 7.18 -41.08
C TYR A 255 -7.64 7.47 -39.75
N ILE A 256 -8.41 7.34 -38.68
CA ILE A 256 -7.89 7.41 -37.32
C ILE A 256 -7.52 6.00 -36.89
N VAL A 257 -6.29 5.84 -36.40
CA VAL A 257 -5.84 4.62 -35.72
C VAL A 257 -5.70 4.95 -34.24
N THR A 258 -6.48 4.26 -33.42
CA THR A 258 -6.47 4.39 -31.96
C THR A 258 -5.56 3.34 -31.34
N PHE A 259 -5.00 3.64 -30.16
CA PHE A 259 -4.13 2.75 -29.42
C PHE A 259 -4.77 2.47 -28.05
N ASP A 260 -5.23 1.25 -27.83
CA ASP A 260 -5.65 0.76 -26.52
C ASP A 260 -4.43 0.16 -25.82
N SER A 261 -3.89 0.90 -24.85
CA SER A 261 -2.62 0.55 -24.21
C SER A 261 -2.77 -0.56 -23.16
N LYS A 262 -3.98 -1.09 -22.91
CA LYS A 262 -4.26 -2.18 -21.95
C LYS A 262 -3.54 -1.98 -20.60
N CYS A 263 -3.78 -0.83 -19.97
CA CYS A 263 -3.18 -0.40 -18.70
C CYS A 263 -1.68 -0.01 -18.74
N GLY A 264 -1.03 -0.01 -19.91
CA GLY A 264 0.31 0.57 -20.07
C GLY A 264 0.32 2.04 -20.49
N THR A 265 1.51 2.57 -20.80
CA THR A 265 1.74 3.97 -21.23
C THR A 265 0.74 4.38 -22.30
N VAL A 266 0.01 5.47 -22.04
CA VAL A 266 -0.99 6.02 -22.97
C VAL A 266 -0.31 6.52 -24.25
N VAL A 267 -0.83 6.06 -25.39
CA VAL A 267 -0.39 6.49 -26.72
C VAL A 267 -1.48 7.31 -27.40
N ALA A 268 -1.14 8.51 -27.85
CA ALA A 268 -2.05 9.35 -28.62
C ALA A 268 -2.42 8.70 -29.97
N PRO A 269 -3.68 8.76 -30.42
CA PRO A 269 -4.09 8.19 -31.69
C PRO A 269 -3.48 8.94 -32.87
N GLN A 270 -3.33 8.24 -33.99
CA GLN A 270 -2.70 8.76 -35.20
C GLN A 270 -3.71 8.90 -36.34
N THR A 271 -3.69 10.05 -37.00
CA THR A 271 -4.44 10.27 -38.24
C THR A 271 -3.53 9.99 -39.42
N VAL A 272 -3.90 9.02 -40.26
CA VAL A 272 -3.12 8.60 -41.45
C VAL A 272 -3.96 8.74 -42.71
N PRO A 273 -3.37 9.12 -43.86
CA PRO A 273 -4.10 9.14 -45.13
C PRO A 273 -4.49 7.72 -45.57
N TYR A 274 -5.41 7.62 -46.53
CA TYR A 274 -5.73 6.36 -47.23
C TYR A 274 -4.45 5.74 -47.81
N ASN A 275 -4.25 4.43 -47.62
CA ASN A 275 -2.99 3.73 -47.93
C ASN A 275 -1.74 4.30 -47.21
N GLY A 276 -1.91 5.11 -46.16
CA GLY A 276 -0.83 5.50 -45.26
C GLY A 276 -0.44 4.37 -44.32
N THR A 277 0.67 4.56 -43.61
CA THR A 277 1.17 3.66 -42.56
C THR A 277 1.14 4.38 -41.22
N VAL A 278 0.97 3.61 -40.14
CA VAL A 278 1.02 4.13 -38.77
C VAL A 278 2.47 4.24 -38.34
N THR A 279 2.82 5.30 -37.61
CA THR A 279 4.15 5.41 -37.00
C THR A 279 4.15 4.60 -35.71
N MET A 280 5.12 3.71 -35.54
CA MET A 280 5.23 2.92 -34.31
C MET A 280 5.50 3.85 -33.11
N PRO A 281 4.72 3.76 -32.02
CA PRO A 281 5.08 4.38 -30.75
C PRO A 281 6.45 3.87 -30.29
N ASP A 282 7.23 4.71 -29.62
CA ASP A 282 8.55 4.32 -29.15
C ASP A 282 8.44 3.18 -28.11
N PRO A 283 8.90 1.95 -28.42
CA PRO A 283 8.75 0.82 -27.53
C PRO A 283 9.47 1.01 -26.19
N GLU A 284 10.52 1.83 -26.14
CA GLU A 284 11.24 2.12 -24.88
C GLU A 284 10.41 2.97 -23.91
N THR A 285 9.41 3.69 -24.42
CA THR A 285 8.49 4.50 -23.61
C THR A 285 7.25 3.73 -23.15
N MET A 286 7.04 2.52 -23.69
CA MET A 286 5.91 1.67 -23.33
C MET A 286 6.19 0.96 -22.00
N LYS A 287 5.44 1.32 -20.96
CA LYS A 287 5.59 0.80 -19.61
C LYS A 287 4.24 0.36 -19.06
N ASN A 288 4.21 -0.81 -18.44
CA ASN A 288 3.09 -1.32 -17.68
C ASN A 288 3.72 -2.05 -16.46
N PRO A 289 3.59 -1.54 -15.22
CA PRO A 289 4.32 -2.06 -14.08
C PRO A 289 4.17 -3.58 -13.90
N GLY A 290 5.29 -4.30 -13.90
CA GLY A 290 5.30 -5.76 -13.81
C GLY A 290 5.03 -6.50 -15.12
N TYR A 291 5.01 -5.82 -16.27
CA TYR A 291 4.77 -6.42 -17.58
C TYR A 291 5.77 -5.93 -18.65
N LEU A 292 6.11 -6.84 -19.56
CA LEU A 292 6.93 -6.61 -20.74
C LEU A 292 6.05 -6.30 -21.97
N PHE A 293 6.38 -5.24 -22.70
CA PHE A 293 5.68 -4.86 -23.92
C PHE A 293 6.07 -5.76 -25.09
N GLU A 294 5.12 -6.49 -25.66
CA GLU A 294 5.35 -7.43 -26.78
C GLU A 294 5.02 -6.83 -28.15
N GLY A 295 4.28 -5.72 -28.17
CA GLY A 295 3.85 -5.06 -29.41
C GLY A 295 2.36 -4.75 -29.43
N TRP A 296 1.84 -4.57 -30.65
CA TRP A 296 0.45 -4.18 -30.89
C TRP A 296 -0.25 -5.25 -31.72
N THR A 297 -1.55 -5.45 -31.47
CA THR A 297 -2.42 -6.31 -32.27
C THR A 297 -3.60 -5.52 -32.83
N CYS A 298 -4.17 -5.98 -33.93
CA CYS A 298 -5.39 -5.45 -34.51
C CYS A 298 -6.31 -6.63 -34.81
N ASP A 299 -7.55 -6.60 -34.33
CA ASP A 299 -8.52 -7.70 -34.50
C ASP A 299 -7.97 -9.09 -34.06
N GLY A 300 -7.11 -9.10 -33.04
CA GLY A 300 -6.48 -10.31 -32.50
C GLY A 300 -5.28 -10.85 -33.27
N GLU A 301 -4.82 -10.17 -34.33
CA GLU A 301 -3.58 -10.51 -35.06
C GLU A 301 -2.49 -9.47 -34.81
N THR A 302 -1.22 -9.88 -34.81
CA THR A 302 -0.07 -8.96 -34.65
C THR A 302 -0.08 -7.88 -35.73
N TYR A 303 0.03 -6.62 -35.32
CA TYR A 303 0.00 -5.48 -36.22
C TYR A 303 1.39 -5.12 -36.72
N GLU A 304 1.60 -5.27 -38.02
CA GLU A 304 2.81 -4.82 -38.71
C GLU A 304 2.66 -3.35 -39.10
N PHE A 305 3.44 -2.44 -38.51
CA PHE A 305 3.35 -0.98 -38.75
C PHE A 305 3.61 -0.55 -40.21
N GLY A 306 4.21 -1.42 -41.02
CA GLY A 306 4.32 -1.24 -42.47
C GLY A 306 3.02 -1.50 -43.25
N SER A 307 1.94 -1.92 -42.58
CA SER A 307 0.66 -2.23 -43.19
C SER A 307 -0.12 -0.98 -43.58
N LEU A 308 -0.70 -1.01 -44.78
CA LEU A 308 -1.52 0.09 -45.29
C LEU A 308 -2.85 0.17 -44.51
N VAL A 309 -3.21 1.39 -44.10
CA VAL A 309 -4.47 1.68 -43.43
C VAL A 309 -5.54 2.08 -44.45
N ARG A 310 -6.69 1.41 -44.38
CA ARG A 310 -7.84 1.56 -45.32
C ARG A 310 -9.18 1.71 -44.62
N SER A 311 -9.17 1.74 -43.30
CA SER A 311 -10.33 1.91 -42.42
C SER A 311 -9.81 2.38 -41.07
N GLU A 312 -10.69 2.92 -40.25
CA GLU A 312 -10.39 3.10 -38.82
C GLU A 312 -10.08 1.73 -38.19
N ARG A 313 -9.15 1.74 -37.22
CA ARG A 313 -8.70 0.54 -36.51
C ARG A 313 -8.26 0.90 -35.10
N THR A 314 -8.45 -0.03 -34.18
CA THR A 314 -7.88 0.02 -32.83
C THR A 314 -6.72 -0.96 -32.74
N LEU A 315 -5.55 -0.47 -32.35
CA LEU A 315 -4.40 -1.29 -32.01
C LEU A 315 -4.41 -1.55 -30.51
N GLU A 316 -4.41 -2.81 -30.11
CA GLU A 316 -4.40 -3.24 -28.72
C GLU A 316 -2.99 -3.67 -28.30
N ALA A 317 -2.46 -3.10 -27.22
CA ALA A 317 -1.15 -3.45 -26.69
C ALA A 317 -1.16 -4.89 -26.15
N VAL A 318 -0.07 -5.61 -26.41
CA VAL A 318 0.16 -6.95 -25.88
C VAL A 318 1.24 -6.87 -24.81
N TRP A 319 0.93 -7.44 -23.66
CA TRP A 319 1.78 -7.45 -22.48
C TRP A 319 1.98 -8.89 -22.00
N THR A 320 3.21 -9.24 -21.64
CA THR A 320 3.54 -10.49 -20.95
C THR A 320 3.95 -10.17 -19.51
N GLU A 321 3.51 -10.95 -18.53
CA GLU A 321 3.95 -10.76 -17.13
C GLU A 321 5.49 -10.87 -17.04
N GLY A 322 6.12 -9.78 -16.59
CA GLY A 322 7.56 -9.68 -16.41
C GLY A 322 8.01 -10.28 -15.09
N LYS A 323 9.33 -10.40 -14.90
CA LYS A 323 9.91 -10.72 -13.60
C LYS A 323 9.94 -9.45 -12.76
N TYR A 324 9.17 -9.42 -11.67
CA TYR A 324 9.20 -8.34 -10.70
C TYR A 324 9.05 -8.83 -9.26
N ALA A 325 9.47 -7.95 -8.34
CA ALA A 325 9.23 -8.07 -6.91
C ALA A 325 8.44 -6.86 -6.39
N ARG A 326 7.75 -7.04 -5.26
CA ARG A 326 7.01 -5.96 -4.60
C ARG A 326 7.18 -6.02 -3.09
N ALA A 327 7.46 -4.88 -2.46
CA ALA A 327 7.49 -4.74 -1.02
C ALA A 327 6.09 -4.37 -0.52
N ASP A 328 5.36 -5.36 0.01
CA ASP A 328 4.00 -5.19 0.51
C ASP A 328 3.99 -4.42 1.85
N SER A 329 4.97 -4.70 2.72
CA SER A 329 5.13 -3.97 3.97
C SER A 329 6.53 -4.11 4.55
N ALA A 330 6.95 -3.09 5.30
CA ALA A 330 8.11 -3.13 6.17
C ALA A 330 7.68 -2.68 7.58
N THR A 331 7.96 -3.50 8.59
CA THR A 331 7.46 -3.30 9.97
C THR A 331 8.53 -3.53 10.99
N VAL A 332 8.45 -2.82 12.12
CA VAL A 332 9.32 -3.05 13.29
C VAL A 332 8.65 -4.03 14.25
N ILE A 333 9.40 -5.02 14.72
CA ILE A 333 8.94 -6.07 15.63
C ILE A 333 9.79 -6.06 16.90
N TYR A 334 9.14 -6.26 18.04
CA TYR A 334 9.70 -6.10 19.38
C TYR A 334 9.95 -7.43 20.11
N ASP A 335 10.59 -8.38 19.42
CA ASP A 335 10.82 -9.76 19.89
C ASP A 335 12.31 -10.04 20.13
N GLY A 336 12.72 -10.06 21.41
CA GLY A 336 14.12 -10.23 21.83
C GLY A 336 15.05 -9.05 21.54
N GLY A 337 14.52 -7.96 21.00
CA GLY A 337 15.25 -6.81 20.45
C GLY A 337 14.38 -6.11 19.40
N LEU A 338 14.98 -5.18 18.64
CA LEU A 338 14.32 -4.65 17.44
C LEU A 338 14.61 -5.59 16.28
N LYS A 339 13.58 -5.87 15.49
CA LYS A 339 13.71 -6.58 14.22
C LYS A 339 12.97 -5.79 13.15
N LEU A 340 13.56 -5.66 11.97
CA LEU A 340 12.84 -5.22 10.78
C LEU A 340 12.31 -6.45 10.05
N ARG A 341 11.01 -6.48 9.81
CA ARG A 341 10.35 -7.49 8.99
C ARG A 341 9.90 -6.87 7.68
N PHE A 342 10.37 -7.46 6.59
CA PHE A 342 9.95 -7.17 5.22
C PHE A 342 9.01 -8.28 4.76
N THR A 343 7.84 -7.90 4.25
CA THR A 343 6.94 -8.81 3.54
C THR A 343 7.05 -8.48 2.07
N LEU A 344 7.56 -9.42 1.29
CA LEU A 344 7.80 -9.24 -0.14
C LEU A 344 6.94 -10.22 -0.93
N TYR A 345 6.47 -9.77 -2.09
CA TYR A 345 5.78 -10.57 -3.09
C TYR A 345 6.68 -10.73 -4.32
N PHE A 346 6.63 -11.91 -4.95
CA PHE A 346 7.36 -12.20 -6.18
C PHE A 346 6.37 -12.70 -7.25
N SER A 347 6.49 -12.14 -8.46
CA SER A 347 5.69 -12.52 -9.64
C SER A 347 5.82 -14.01 -10.01
N GLU A 348 4.82 -14.57 -10.68
CA GLU A 348 4.89 -15.98 -11.11
C GLU A 348 6.05 -16.22 -12.08
N SER A 349 6.31 -15.25 -12.98
CA SER A 349 7.43 -15.28 -13.91
C SER A 349 8.80 -15.31 -13.22
N LEU A 350 8.98 -14.57 -12.11
CA LEU A 350 10.19 -14.64 -11.29
C LEU A 350 10.27 -15.94 -10.50
N LEU A 351 9.13 -16.42 -9.98
CA LEU A 351 9.06 -17.68 -9.25
C LEU A 351 9.29 -18.92 -10.14
N ALA A 352 9.09 -18.80 -11.44
CA ALA A 352 9.42 -19.85 -12.40
C ALA A 352 10.95 -19.98 -12.64
N ASP A 353 11.71 -18.94 -12.32
CA ASP A 353 13.17 -18.91 -12.40
C ASP A 353 13.78 -19.39 -11.07
N SER A 354 14.15 -20.68 -11.01
CA SER A 354 14.50 -21.36 -9.77
C SER A 354 15.76 -20.85 -9.07
N ASP A 355 16.57 -20.04 -9.76
CA ASP A 355 17.87 -19.56 -9.28
C ASP A 355 17.84 -18.08 -8.84
N GLY A 356 16.67 -17.44 -8.84
CA GLY A 356 16.52 -16.05 -8.36
C GLY A 356 16.82 -15.89 -6.87
N TYR A 357 17.34 -14.73 -6.50
CA TYR A 357 17.77 -14.43 -5.13
C TYR A 357 17.53 -12.97 -4.74
N ILE A 358 17.64 -12.68 -3.45
CA ILE A 358 17.50 -11.34 -2.89
C ILE A 358 18.73 -11.01 -2.06
N ILE A 359 19.24 -9.78 -2.19
CA ILE A 359 20.34 -9.26 -1.40
C ILE A 359 19.79 -8.25 -0.40
N PHE A 360 20.18 -8.43 0.87
CA PHE A 360 20.00 -7.43 1.92
C PHE A 360 21.36 -6.85 2.27
N SER A 361 21.57 -5.58 1.96
CA SER A 361 22.81 -4.85 2.22
C SER A 361 22.63 -3.92 3.40
N LYS A 362 23.53 -3.99 4.39
CA LYS A 362 23.56 -3.06 5.53
C LYS A 362 25.00 -2.77 5.93
N ALA A 363 25.37 -1.49 5.98
CA ALA A 363 26.70 -1.03 6.40
C ALA A 363 27.87 -1.75 5.66
N GLY A 364 27.69 -2.03 4.37
CA GLY A 364 28.67 -2.74 3.53
C GLY A 364 28.77 -4.25 3.77
N GLN A 365 27.84 -4.83 4.54
CA GLN A 365 27.65 -6.28 4.64
C GLN A 365 26.45 -6.69 3.80
N GLU A 366 26.64 -7.71 2.97
CA GLU A 366 25.61 -8.29 2.12
C GLU A 366 25.15 -9.63 2.69
N ILE A 367 23.83 -9.82 2.74
CA ILE A 367 23.18 -11.07 3.12
C ILE A 367 22.33 -11.50 1.94
N GLU A 368 22.85 -12.45 1.17
CA GLU A 368 22.09 -13.12 0.11
C GLU A 368 21.11 -14.15 0.71
N LYS A 369 19.88 -14.16 0.19
CA LYS A 369 18.85 -15.13 0.54
C LYS A 369 18.21 -15.70 -0.72
N ASP A 370 18.00 -17.01 -0.71
CA ASP A 370 17.10 -17.69 -1.64
C ASP A 370 15.66 -17.47 -1.16
N PHE A 371 14.85 -16.75 -1.94
CA PHE A 371 13.46 -16.49 -1.59
C PHE A 371 12.52 -17.67 -1.88
N MET A 372 12.96 -18.67 -2.67
CA MET A 372 12.20 -19.89 -2.93
C MET A 372 12.16 -20.82 -1.73
N ALA A 373 13.24 -20.82 -0.93
CA ALA A 373 13.38 -21.71 0.22
C ALA A 373 12.32 -21.45 1.32
N ASP A 374 11.85 -20.20 1.44
CA ASP A 374 10.95 -19.73 2.50
C ASP A 374 9.56 -19.33 1.97
N LEU A 375 9.27 -19.57 0.69
CA LEU A 375 8.07 -19.09 -0.01
C LEU A 375 6.76 -19.67 0.57
N ALA A 376 5.81 -18.80 0.94
CA ALA A 376 4.45 -19.20 1.27
C ALA A 376 3.64 -19.51 0.00
N SER A 377 2.54 -20.27 0.12
CA SER A 377 1.68 -20.62 -1.02
C SER A 377 1.02 -19.42 -1.74
N SER A 378 1.16 -18.20 -1.21
CA SER A 378 0.64 -16.95 -1.75
C SER A 378 1.64 -16.18 -2.64
N GLY A 379 2.85 -16.70 -2.87
CA GLY A 379 3.92 -15.96 -3.58
C GLY A 379 4.57 -14.86 -2.72
N GLN A 380 4.18 -14.79 -1.44
CA GLN A 380 4.75 -13.88 -0.46
C GLN A 380 5.76 -14.60 0.43
N THR A 381 6.77 -13.86 0.87
CA THR A 381 7.75 -14.33 1.83
C THR A 381 8.09 -13.23 2.83
N GLN A 382 8.46 -13.64 4.05
CA GLN A 382 8.82 -12.71 5.12
C GLN A 382 10.28 -12.87 5.52
N PHE A 383 11.02 -11.77 5.50
CA PHE A 383 12.38 -11.72 5.99
C PHE A 383 12.44 -10.87 7.25
N SER A 384 13.09 -11.36 8.30
CA SER A 384 13.23 -10.63 9.57
C SER A 384 14.69 -10.53 9.97
N PHE A 385 15.17 -9.32 10.17
CA PHE A 385 16.56 -9.03 10.52
C PHE A 385 16.64 -8.34 11.88
N PRO A 386 17.49 -8.81 12.81
CA PRO A 386 17.75 -8.08 14.05
C PRO A 386 18.42 -6.75 13.75
N VAL A 387 18.02 -5.72 14.49
CA VAL A 387 18.60 -4.37 14.42
C VAL A 387 19.04 -3.98 15.82
N GLN A 388 20.32 -3.65 15.99
CA GLN A 388 20.80 -3.12 17.25
C GLN A 388 20.20 -1.74 17.47
N ALA A 389 19.81 -1.40 18.71
CA ALA A 389 19.19 -0.11 19.00
C ALA A 389 20.06 1.09 18.59
N MET A 390 21.39 0.95 18.65
CA MET A 390 22.32 1.99 18.21
C MET A 390 22.40 2.15 16.69
N GLU A 391 22.03 1.13 15.92
CA GLU A 391 22.09 1.05 14.45
C GLU A 391 20.71 1.31 13.80
N TRP A 392 19.73 1.83 14.55
CA TRP A 392 18.35 1.99 14.07
C TRP A 392 18.21 2.94 12.86
N GLN A 393 19.18 3.85 12.67
CA GLN A 393 19.27 4.72 11.49
C GLN A 393 20.01 4.09 10.32
N ASP A 394 20.72 2.97 10.54
CA ASP A 394 21.41 2.29 9.45
C ASP A 394 20.37 1.72 8.48
N GLU A 395 20.57 2.01 7.21
CA GLU A 395 19.67 1.61 6.15
C GLU A 395 19.98 0.19 5.68
N PHE A 396 18.91 -0.56 5.44
CA PHE A 396 18.90 -1.75 4.62
C PHE A 396 18.61 -1.32 3.20
N GLU A 397 19.50 -1.68 2.28
CA GLU A 397 19.26 -1.65 0.85
C GLU A 397 18.87 -3.06 0.43
N ILE A 398 17.78 -3.18 -0.31
CA ILE A 398 17.19 -4.45 -0.71
C ILE A 398 17.05 -4.45 -2.23
N GLU A 399 17.69 -5.43 -2.85
CA GLU A 399 17.74 -5.63 -4.28
C GLU A 399 17.34 -7.08 -4.60
N VAL A 400 16.58 -7.27 -5.66
CA VAL A 400 16.12 -8.60 -6.08
C VAL A 400 16.71 -8.90 -7.46
N PHE A 401 17.17 -10.13 -7.64
CA PHE A 401 17.83 -10.60 -8.86
C PHE A 401 17.17 -11.87 -9.37
N ASP A 402 17.17 -12.03 -10.70
CA ASP A 402 16.78 -13.28 -11.34
C ASP A 402 17.95 -14.28 -11.41
N GLY A 403 17.70 -15.48 -11.94
CA GLY A 403 18.70 -16.55 -12.03
C GLY A 403 19.83 -16.28 -13.03
N GLU A 404 19.76 -15.17 -13.77
CA GLU A 404 20.79 -14.72 -14.72
C GLU A 404 21.60 -13.52 -14.18
N ASP A 405 21.48 -13.21 -12.89
CA ASP A 405 22.11 -12.09 -12.20
C ASP A 405 21.63 -10.70 -12.70
N ASN A 406 20.45 -10.63 -13.34
CA ASN A 406 19.84 -9.35 -13.69
C ASN A 406 18.99 -8.83 -12.53
N GLN A 407 19.14 -7.55 -12.20
CA GLN A 407 18.25 -6.90 -11.24
C GLN A 407 16.83 -6.86 -11.81
N VAL A 408 15.84 -7.19 -10.98
CA VAL A 408 14.43 -7.20 -11.38
C VAL A 408 13.73 -5.93 -10.93
N GLU A 409 12.67 -5.53 -11.65
CA GLU A 409 11.86 -4.37 -11.29
C GLU A 409 11.32 -4.54 -9.86
N PHE A 410 11.51 -3.52 -9.02
CA PHE A 410 11.12 -3.57 -7.62
C PHE A 410 10.16 -2.45 -7.26
N PHE A 411 8.95 -2.84 -6.81
CA PHE A 411 7.86 -1.92 -6.54
C PHE A 411 7.50 -1.83 -5.06
N ASN A 412 6.91 -0.71 -4.65
CA ASN A 412 6.19 -0.61 -3.38
C ASN A 412 4.78 -1.24 -3.46
N ALA A 413 4.09 -1.33 -2.32
CA ALA A 413 2.73 -1.89 -2.25
C ALA A 413 1.69 -1.22 -3.19
N LYS A 414 1.96 -0.01 -3.68
CA LYS A 414 1.13 0.77 -4.62
C LYS A 414 1.62 0.66 -6.07
N TYR A 415 2.49 -0.31 -6.38
CA TYR A 415 3.11 -0.49 -7.69
C TYR A 415 3.90 0.72 -8.21
N GLN A 416 4.42 1.54 -7.30
CA GLN A 416 5.37 2.59 -7.67
C GLN A 416 6.78 2.01 -7.60
N GLU A 417 7.55 2.20 -8.66
CA GLU A 417 8.93 1.73 -8.79
C GLU A 417 9.81 2.43 -7.74
N TYR A 418 10.73 1.67 -7.14
CA TYR A 418 11.78 2.25 -6.32
C TYR A 418 12.87 2.88 -7.19
N GLU A 419 13.54 3.92 -6.71
CA GLU A 419 14.70 4.46 -7.42
C GLU A 419 15.77 3.37 -7.54
N GLU A 420 16.29 3.18 -8.76
CA GLU A 420 17.30 2.15 -9.07
C GLU A 420 16.88 0.74 -8.65
N ASP A 421 15.57 0.43 -8.67
CA ASP A 421 15.00 -0.86 -8.27
C ASP A 421 15.45 -1.35 -6.88
N THR A 422 15.71 -0.39 -5.98
CA THR A 422 16.29 -0.65 -4.65
C THR A 422 15.40 -0.10 -3.54
N LEU A 423 14.91 -0.98 -2.67
CA LEU A 423 14.21 -0.54 -1.45
C LEU A 423 15.24 -0.16 -0.38
N VAL A 424 15.25 1.12 0.00
CA VAL A 424 16.10 1.64 1.09
C VAL A 424 15.25 1.93 2.33
N TYR A 425 15.40 1.12 3.39
CA TYR A 425 14.58 1.20 4.60
C TYR A 425 15.38 1.09 5.89
N SER A 426 14.93 1.76 6.96
CA SER A 426 15.55 1.65 8.29
C SER A 426 14.47 1.68 9.37
N VAL A 427 14.85 1.33 10.60
CA VAL A 427 13.94 1.50 11.74
C VAL A 427 13.57 2.97 11.89
N TYR A 428 14.50 3.89 11.66
CA TYR A 428 14.22 5.33 11.69
C TYR A 428 13.26 5.79 10.57
N LYS A 429 13.43 5.34 9.32
CA LYS A 429 12.50 5.65 8.22
C LYS A 429 11.07 5.19 8.51
N HIS A 430 10.92 4.02 9.12
CA HIS A 430 9.63 3.55 9.62
C HIS A 430 8.93 4.56 10.55
N TYR A 431 9.70 5.28 11.36
CA TYR A 431 9.16 6.35 12.21
C TYR A 431 8.90 7.68 11.48
N LEU A 432 9.67 7.99 10.43
CA LEU A 432 9.52 9.23 9.65
C LEU A 432 8.34 9.21 8.68
N ASP A 433 8.07 8.06 8.04
CA ASP A 433 6.93 7.89 7.10
C ASP A 433 5.54 8.06 7.79
N ARG A 434 5.53 8.34 9.09
CA ARG A 434 4.38 8.52 9.98
C ARG A 434 3.84 9.96 10.02
N ASP A 435 4.35 10.89 9.22
CA ASP A 435 3.93 12.31 9.20
C ASP A 435 2.43 12.55 8.86
N SER A 436 1.64 11.49 8.66
CA SER A 436 0.19 11.53 8.41
C SER A 436 -0.69 11.26 9.64
N PHE A 437 -0.12 10.89 10.81
CA PHE A 437 -0.91 10.50 11.97
C PHE A 437 -1.17 11.68 12.93
N PRO A 438 -2.41 11.87 13.44
CA PRO A 438 -2.67 12.83 14.51
C PRO A 438 -1.85 12.47 15.76
N GLU A 439 -1.36 13.48 16.48
CA GLU A 439 -0.39 13.37 17.58
C GLU A 439 -0.81 12.38 18.69
N GLU A 440 -2.11 12.18 18.86
CA GLU A 440 -2.72 11.27 19.83
C GLU A 440 -2.62 9.76 19.46
N TYR A 441 -2.24 9.43 18.21
CA TYR A 441 -2.13 8.05 17.70
C TYR A 441 -0.70 7.54 17.54
N LYS A 442 0.32 8.36 17.81
CA LYS A 442 1.70 7.89 17.95
C LYS A 442 1.74 7.04 19.21
N SER A 443 1.72 5.71 19.07
CA SER A 443 1.67 4.82 20.24
C SER A 443 2.78 5.18 21.22
N PHE A 444 2.48 5.23 22.52
CA PHE A 444 3.48 5.62 23.52
C PHE A 444 4.72 4.70 23.47
N LEU A 445 4.53 3.44 23.09
CA LEU A 445 5.59 2.46 22.85
C LEU A 445 6.56 2.91 21.75
N GLU A 446 6.07 3.37 20.61
CA GLU A 446 6.89 3.85 19.51
C GLU A 446 7.75 5.05 19.90
N ASN A 447 7.18 6.01 20.63
CA ASN A 447 7.95 7.17 21.12
C ASN A 447 9.02 6.73 22.14
N ALA A 448 8.68 5.78 23.02
CA ALA A 448 9.65 5.23 23.97
C ALA A 448 10.80 4.50 23.26
N VAL A 449 10.52 3.77 22.18
CA VAL A 449 11.54 3.12 21.32
C VAL A 449 12.41 4.16 20.62
N TYR A 450 11.82 5.24 20.09
CA TYR A 450 12.57 6.35 19.50
C TYR A 450 13.59 6.94 20.50
N TYR A 451 13.17 7.23 21.74
CA TYR A 451 14.09 7.70 22.78
C TYR A 451 15.15 6.66 23.13
N TYR A 452 14.75 5.39 23.22
CA TYR A 452 15.67 4.29 23.53
C TYR A 452 16.77 4.12 22.49
N CYS A 453 16.41 4.09 21.21
CA CYS A 453 17.37 3.93 20.11
C CYS A 453 18.31 5.13 19.99
N GLY A 454 17.76 6.35 20.03
CA GLY A 454 18.58 7.56 19.97
C GLY A 454 19.57 7.67 21.13
N ASN A 455 19.13 7.37 22.36
CA ASN A 455 20.04 7.38 23.51
C ASN A 455 21.04 6.22 23.47
N ALA A 456 20.69 5.06 22.90
CA ALA A 456 21.63 3.96 22.70
C ALA A 456 22.74 4.39 21.73
N GLN A 457 22.37 4.96 20.59
CA GLN A 457 23.31 5.47 19.59
C GLN A 457 24.27 6.52 20.17
N ILE A 458 23.76 7.48 20.94
CA ILE A 458 24.56 8.49 21.67
C ILE A 458 25.50 7.84 22.70
N TYR A 459 25.00 6.89 23.49
CA TYR A 459 25.77 6.23 24.54
C TYR A 459 26.97 5.45 23.98
N PHE A 460 26.79 4.77 22.85
CA PHE A 460 27.85 4.04 22.17
C PHE A 460 28.72 4.90 21.26
N GLY A 461 28.30 6.14 20.96
CA GLY A 461 29.02 7.02 20.03
C GLY A 461 29.00 6.52 18.59
N TYR A 462 27.96 5.77 18.22
CA TYR A 462 27.83 5.16 16.90
C TYR A 462 27.14 6.12 15.92
N ASN A 463 27.80 6.48 14.81
CA ASN A 463 27.23 7.37 13.78
C ASN A 463 26.51 8.62 14.30
N VAL A 464 26.94 9.19 15.44
CA VAL A 464 26.20 10.29 16.11
C VAL A 464 26.10 11.57 15.27
N ASP A 465 26.97 11.72 14.27
CA ASP A 465 26.94 12.84 13.33
C ASP A 465 25.72 12.80 12.39
N THR A 466 25.07 11.63 12.19
CA THR A 466 23.84 11.50 11.39
C THR A 466 22.60 12.01 12.14
N MET A 467 22.71 12.22 13.46
CA MET A 467 21.60 12.57 14.35
C MET A 467 21.36 14.08 14.46
N GLN A 468 21.91 14.89 13.55
CA GLN A 468 21.86 16.36 13.67
C GLN A 468 20.43 16.91 13.57
N GLY A 469 20.01 17.66 14.58
CA GLY A 469 18.70 18.33 14.63
C GLY A 469 17.62 17.58 15.43
N GLU A 470 17.89 16.34 15.81
CA GLU A 470 16.96 15.47 16.55
C GLU A 470 17.06 15.67 18.08
N ASN A 471 15.93 15.52 18.79
CA ASN A 471 15.87 15.67 20.25
C ASN A 471 15.50 14.35 20.92
N TYR A 472 16.48 13.68 21.52
CA TYR A 472 16.30 12.43 22.24
C TYR A 472 16.19 12.59 23.76
N ALA A 473 15.94 13.83 24.25
CA ALA A 473 15.74 14.06 25.67
C ALA A 473 14.48 13.33 26.15
N CYS A 474 14.65 12.43 27.12
CA CYS A 474 13.54 11.70 27.70
C CYS A 474 12.59 12.65 28.45
N PRO A 475 11.26 12.46 28.38
CA PRO A 475 10.31 13.19 29.21
C PRO A 475 10.55 12.92 30.70
N ASN A 476 10.00 13.78 31.56
CA ASN A 476 10.06 13.57 33.01
C ASN A 476 9.15 12.41 33.42
N PHE A 477 9.65 11.52 34.28
CA PHE A 477 8.89 10.41 34.86
C PHE A 477 9.34 10.12 36.30
N SER A 478 8.57 9.29 36.99
CA SER A 478 8.91 8.78 38.33
C SER A 478 9.28 7.30 38.26
N VAL A 479 10.35 6.93 38.95
CA VAL A 479 10.75 5.52 39.07
C VAL A 479 9.88 4.81 40.10
N ASP A 480 9.25 3.70 39.71
CA ASP A 480 8.59 2.78 40.62
C ASP A 480 9.63 1.94 41.41
N SER A 481 9.46 1.86 42.72
CA SER A 481 10.31 1.05 43.59
C SER A 481 10.15 -0.46 43.37
N ASP A 482 9.02 -0.90 42.82
CA ASP A 482 8.70 -2.32 42.66
C ASP A 482 9.57 -3.01 41.61
N TYR A 483 10.13 -2.25 40.67
CA TYR A 483 11.07 -2.75 39.68
C TYR A 483 12.52 -2.88 40.19
N ARG A 484 12.80 -2.52 41.44
CA ARG A 484 14.17 -2.61 41.98
C ARG A 484 14.62 -4.05 42.13
N MET A 485 15.88 -4.30 41.79
CA MET A 485 16.53 -5.57 42.06
C MET A 485 16.47 -5.92 43.55
N SER A 486 16.20 -7.19 43.85
CA SER A 486 16.26 -7.74 45.20
C SER A 486 17.22 -8.92 45.28
N THR A 487 17.63 -9.27 46.50
CA THR A 487 18.57 -10.37 46.77
C THR A 487 18.10 -11.19 47.96
N SER A 488 18.38 -12.50 47.99
CA SER A 488 17.94 -13.40 49.06
C SER A 488 18.52 -13.09 50.45
N GLY A 489 19.48 -12.18 50.56
CA GLY A 489 20.11 -11.80 51.82
C GLY A 489 21.41 -11.02 51.61
N PRO A 490 22.23 -10.86 52.66
CA PRO A 490 23.56 -10.29 52.51
C PRO A 490 24.42 -11.17 51.61
N ARG A 491 25.31 -10.54 50.85
CA ARG A 491 26.20 -11.24 49.92
C ARG A 491 27.17 -12.18 50.68
N PRO A 492 27.26 -13.47 50.31
CA PRO A 492 28.19 -14.41 50.93
C PRO A 492 29.66 -14.04 50.75
N SER A 493 30.53 -14.53 51.63
CA SER A 493 31.97 -14.20 51.63
C SER A 493 32.72 -14.74 50.41
N TRP A 494 32.26 -15.84 49.81
CA TRP A 494 32.80 -16.41 48.57
C TRP A 494 32.40 -15.64 47.30
N LEU A 495 31.48 -14.67 47.42
CA LEU A 495 31.02 -13.81 46.33
C LEU A 495 31.52 -12.37 46.55
N THR A 496 32.58 -11.99 45.87
CA THR A 496 33.27 -10.70 46.13
C THR A 496 32.67 -9.52 45.39
N LYS A 497 31.99 -9.76 44.26
CA LYS A 497 31.33 -8.74 43.45
C LYS A 497 30.15 -9.33 42.69
N THR A 498 29.10 -8.53 42.54
CA THR A 498 27.97 -8.77 41.65
C THR A 498 27.67 -7.49 40.88
N SER A 499 27.17 -7.61 39.65
CA SER A 499 26.71 -6.47 38.85
C SER A 499 25.65 -6.92 37.86
N LEU A 500 24.66 -6.07 37.65
CA LEU A 500 23.59 -6.24 36.67
C LEU A 500 23.84 -5.34 35.46
N ARG A 501 23.61 -5.83 34.24
CA ARG A 501 23.65 -5.06 33.00
C ARG A 501 22.62 -5.56 32.01
N VAL A 502 22.10 -4.67 31.17
CA VAL A 502 21.46 -5.04 29.90
C VAL A 502 22.48 -4.86 28.79
N LYS A 503 22.67 -5.87 27.93
CA LYS A 503 23.40 -5.70 26.67
C LYS A 503 22.44 -5.15 25.62
N PHE A 504 22.92 -4.17 24.87
CA PHE A 504 22.11 -3.39 23.93
C PHE A 504 22.43 -3.69 22.45
N THR A 505 23.43 -4.54 22.18
CA THR A 505 24.11 -4.66 20.88
C THR A 505 23.77 -5.94 20.10
N GLU A 506 22.90 -6.82 20.58
CA GLU A 506 22.58 -8.06 19.84
C GLU A 506 21.11 -8.41 20.09
N ASP A 507 20.82 -8.84 21.31
CA ASP A 507 19.49 -9.19 21.79
C ASP A 507 19.43 -8.69 23.23
N ASN A 508 18.33 -8.03 23.62
CA ASN A 508 18.19 -7.35 24.92
C ASN A 508 18.50 -8.33 26.07
N THR A 509 19.77 -8.43 26.47
CA THR A 509 20.24 -9.54 27.31
C THR A 509 20.46 -9.01 28.71
N LEU A 510 19.71 -9.53 29.68
CA LEU A 510 19.95 -9.23 31.10
C LEU A 510 21.07 -10.14 31.62
N ARG A 511 22.21 -9.53 31.92
CA ARG A 511 23.41 -10.20 32.39
C ARG A 511 23.65 -9.90 33.86
N VAL A 512 23.76 -10.96 34.66
CA VAL A 512 24.35 -10.91 36.00
C VAL A 512 25.80 -11.38 35.92
N THR A 513 26.75 -10.47 36.16
CA THR A 513 28.16 -10.82 36.34
C THR A 513 28.50 -10.92 37.82
N PHE A 514 29.26 -11.94 38.19
CA PHE A 514 29.71 -12.14 39.56
C PHE A 514 31.19 -12.55 39.63
N THR A 515 31.82 -12.29 40.76
CA THR A 515 33.24 -12.61 41.01
C THR A 515 33.37 -13.51 42.23
N LEU A 516 33.98 -14.67 42.03
CA LEU A 516 34.24 -15.65 43.08
C LEU A 516 35.58 -15.38 43.76
N THR A 517 35.77 -15.91 44.97
CA THR A 517 37.07 -15.86 45.67
C THR A 517 38.12 -16.77 45.03
N GLU A 518 37.66 -17.85 44.41
CA GLU A 518 38.47 -18.87 43.75
C GLU A 518 38.33 -18.78 42.23
N ASP A 519 39.34 -19.29 41.50
CA ASP A 519 39.29 -19.32 40.03
C ASP A 519 38.46 -20.49 39.48
N SER A 520 38.28 -21.57 40.24
CA SER A 520 37.51 -22.74 39.81
C SER A 520 36.02 -22.60 40.12
N ILE A 521 35.16 -22.96 39.16
CA ILE A 521 33.70 -23.06 39.36
C ILE A 521 33.21 -24.44 39.76
N ALA A 522 34.10 -25.43 39.89
CA ALA A 522 33.71 -26.83 40.14
C ALA A 522 32.88 -27.03 41.42
N ASN A 523 33.04 -26.13 42.40
CA ASN A 523 32.31 -26.14 43.67
C ASN A 523 31.05 -25.26 43.65
N TYR A 524 30.56 -24.90 42.46
CA TYR A 524 29.40 -24.03 42.31
C TYR A 524 28.41 -24.61 41.30
N SER A 525 27.13 -24.41 41.57
CA SER A 525 26.04 -24.65 40.61
C SER A 525 25.26 -23.37 40.38
N PHE A 526 24.65 -23.28 39.21
CA PHE A 526 23.93 -22.11 38.76
C PHE A 526 22.54 -22.49 38.31
N VAL A 527 21.58 -21.63 38.59
CA VAL A 527 20.21 -21.75 38.08
C VAL A 527 19.74 -20.37 37.67
N LEU A 528 19.48 -20.20 36.38
CA LEU A 528 18.76 -19.06 35.85
C LEU A 528 17.33 -19.49 35.54
N LYS A 529 16.37 -18.78 36.11
CA LYS A 529 14.95 -18.92 35.78
C LYS A 529 14.43 -17.67 35.08
N ASP A 530 13.58 -17.89 34.08
CA ASP A 530 12.82 -16.82 33.43
C ASP A 530 11.72 -16.26 34.34
N CYS A 531 10.95 -15.32 33.80
CA CYS A 531 9.83 -14.68 34.48
C CYS A 531 8.66 -15.62 34.81
N GLU A 532 8.56 -16.78 34.16
CA GLU A 532 7.56 -17.80 34.46
C GLU A 532 8.06 -18.83 35.50
N GLY A 533 9.34 -18.73 35.88
CA GLY A 533 9.99 -19.63 36.83
C GLY A 533 10.57 -20.90 36.19
N THR A 534 10.59 -20.97 34.86
CA THR A 534 11.19 -22.06 34.08
C THR A 534 12.71 -21.92 34.10
N VAL A 535 13.42 -23.04 34.28
CA VAL A 535 14.89 -23.03 34.25
C VAL A 535 15.35 -22.90 32.79
N VAL A 536 15.97 -21.77 32.46
CA VAL A 536 16.46 -21.47 31.10
C VAL A 536 17.96 -21.69 30.95
N SER A 537 18.73 -21.64 32.04
CA SER A 537 20.15 -22.01 32.03
C SER A 537 20.62 -22.55 33.38
N THR A 538 21.60 -23.44 33.34
CA THR A 538 22.31 -23.95 34.53
C THR A 538 23.83 -23.78 34.44
N GLU A 539 24.30 -23.09 33.41
CA GLU A 539 25.71 -22.90 33.12
C GLU A 539 26.08 -21.42 33.23
N ALA A 540 27.27 -21.14 33.76
CA ALA A 540 27.81 -19.79 33.84
C ALA A 540 29.00 -19.63 32.88
N THR A 541 29.01 -18.52 32.15
CA THR A 541 30.06 -18.21 31.16
C THR A 541 31.21 -17.48 31.83
N ARG A 542 32.46 -17.92 31.64
CA ARG A 542 33.65 -17.23 32.16
C ARG A 542 33.91 -15.95 31.36
N VAL A 543 33.88 -14.80 32.02
CA VAL A 543 34.09 -13.47 31.40
C VAL A 543 35.33 -12.74 31.93
N GLY A 544 36.14 -13.41 32.76
CA GLY A 544 37.42 -12.90 33.24
C GLY A 544 38.01 -13.76 34.35
N ALA A 545 39.15 -13.33 34.91
CA ALA A 545 39.74 -13.98 36.08
C ALA A 545 38.74 -13.96 37.25
N LYS A 546 38.42 -15.15 37.78
CA LYS A 546 37.38 -15.38 38.81
C LYS A 546 35.99 -14.81 38.49
N ARG A 547 35.74 -14.36 37.25
CA ARG A 547 34.54 -13.61 36.84
C ARG A 547 33.70 -14.45 35.89
N TYR A 548 32.43 -14.57 36.23
CA TYR A 548 31.46 -15.40 35.53
C TYR A 548 30.16 -14.62 35.29
N ALA A 549 29.38 -15.05 34.31
CA ALA A 549 28.13 -14.42 33.92
C ALA A 549 27.00 -15.45 33.74
N LEU A 550 25.79 -15.03 34.09
CA LEU A 550 24.54 -15.69 33.72
C LEU A 550 23.75 -14.70 32.86
N ASP A 551 23.30 -15.17 31.70
CA ASP A 551 22.65 -14.34 30.68
C ASP A 551 21.23 -14.82 30.44
N ALA A 552 20.26 -13.94 30.68
CA ALA A 552 18.91 -14.07 30.15
C ALA A 552 18.88 -13.34 28.81
N GLU A 553 19.07 -14.11 27.73
CA GLU A 553 19.14 -13.62 26.35
C GLU A 553 17.75 -13.41 25.77
N ASN A 554 17.64 -12.61 24.69
CA ASN A 554 16.41 -12.42 23.92
C ASN A 554 15.19 -11.95 24.76
N ILE A 555 15.38 -10.97 25.67
CA ILE A 555 14.24 -10.43 26.41
C ILE A 555 13.38 -9.58 25.47
N SER A 556 12.18 -10.08 25.18
CA SER A 556 11.17 -9.35 24.40
C SER A 556 10.63 -8.15 25.17
N ALA A 557 10.11 -7.16 24.43
CA ALA A 557 9.52 -5.96 25.00
C ALA A 557 8.49 -6.22 26.13
N PRO A 558 7.51 -7.14 25.99
CA PRO A 558 6.56 -7.44 27.07
C PRO A 558 7.21 -8.02 28.34
N ASN A 559 8.46 -8.48 28.25
CA ASN A 559 9.19 -9.10 29.36
C ASN A 559 10.23 -8.17 30.01
N LEU A 560 10.37 -6.92 29.56
CA LEU A 560 11.32 -5.96 30.13
C LEU A 560 11.05 -5.65 31.60
N THR A 561 9.78 -5.63 32.01
CA THR A 561 9.32 -5.37 33.38
C THR A 561 9.38 -6.62 34.26
N LYS A 562 9.45 -7.82 33.67
CA LYS A 562 9.29 -9.08 34.39
C LYS A 562 10.63 -9.56 34.99
N ASN A 563 10.54 -10.17 36.17
CA ASN A 563 11.71 -10.54 36.96
C ASN A 563 12.29 -11.90 36.56
N TYR A 564 13.60 -11.95 36.33
CA TYR A 564 14.39 -13.16 36.21
C TYR A 564 15.06 -13.48 37.54
N THR A 565 15.30 -14.78 37.80
CA THR A 565 15.93 -15.23 39.03
C THR A 565 17.26 -15.91 38.75
N PHE A 566 18.34 -15.36 39.31
CA PHE A 566 19.71 -15.83 39.16
C PHE A 566 20.19 -16.40 40.50
N THR A 567 20.33 -17.71 40.58
CA THR A 567 20.80 -18.40 41.80
C THR A 567 22.20 -18.96 41.58
N ILE A 568 23.11 -18.62 42.49
CA ILE A 568 24.45 -19.18 42.59
C ILE A 568 24.55 -19.96 43.89
N THR A 569 24.90 -21.23 43.83
CA THR A 569 25.02 -22.10 45.00
C THR A 569 26.43 -22.61 45.13
N ASN A 570 27.06 -22.41 46.29
CA ASN A 570 28.30 -23.09 46.64
C ASN A 570 27.97 -24.50 47.13
N THR A 571 28.36 -25.52 46.37
CA THR A 571 28.01 -26.92 46.65
C THR A 571 28.76 -27.51 47.84
N THR A 572 29.86 -26.88 48.28
CA THR A 572 30.63 -27.33 49.44
C THR A 572 30.04 -26.80 50.75
N SER A 573 29.64 -25.52 50.79
CA SER A 573 29.00 -24.93 51.98
C SER A 573 27.48 -25.08 52.00
N ASN A 574 26.88 -25.49 50.88
CA ASN A 574 25.43 -25.52 50.67
C ASN A 574 24.75 -24.15 50.90
N GLU A 575 25.49 -23.08 50.65
CA GLU A 575 25.00 -21.69 50.74
C GLU A 575 24.63 -21.18 49.35
N SER A 576 23.47 -20.55 49.23
CA SER A 576 22.95 -20.00 47.98
C SER A 576 22.76 -18.49 48.06
N TYR A 577 23.04 -17.81 46.96
CA TYR A 577 22.75 -16.40 46.77
C TYR A 577 21.87 -16.23 45.54
N THR A 578 20.69 -15.66 45.74
CA THR A 578 19.72 -15.41 44.67
C THR A 578 19.58 -13.93 44.43
N ILE A 579 19.62 -13.53 43.17
CA ILE A 579 19.34 -12.18 42.69
C ILE A 579 18.07 -12.25 41.85
N THR A 580 17.10 -11.38 42.14
CA THR A 580 15.88 -11.23 41.36
C THR A 580 15.90 -9.84 40.74
N ALA A 581 15.85 -9.79 39.41
CA ALA A 581 16.00 -8.54 38.65
C ALA A 581 15.34 -8.63 37.27
N SER A 582 14.98 -7.48 36.73
CA SER A 582 14.50 -7.29 35.36
C SER A 582 15.38 -6.30 34.59
N ALA A 583 15.05 -6.04 33.32
CA ALA A 583 15.69 -4.95 32.57
C ALA A 583 15.39 -3.59 33.24
N MET A 584 14.19 -3.43 33.81
CA MET A 584 13.83 -2.25 34.60
C MET A 584 14.69 -2.09 35.85
N SER A 585 15.06 -3.19 36.53
CA SER A 585 16.01 -3.11 37.65
C SER A 585 17.35 -2.51 37.23
N TYR A 586 17.85 -2.86 36.05
CA TYR A 586 19.05 -2.26 35.50
C TYR A 586 18.85 -0.81 35.11
N ALA A 587 17.73 -0.47 34.48
CA ALA A 587 17.38 0.90 34.11
C ALA A 587 17.43 1.84 35.34
N ILE A 588 16.81 1.42 36.45
CA ILE A 588 16.85 2.17 37.73
C ILE A 588 18.28 2.30 38.26
N MET A 589 19.06 1.21 38.24
CA MET A 589 20.46 1.27 38.66
C MET A 589 21.28 2.24 37.79
N ALA A 590 21.04 2.28 36.48
CA ALA A 590 21.71 3.19 35.55
C ALA A 590 21.31 4.65 35.82
N ILE A 591 20.02 4.93 36.07
CA ILE A 591 19.52 6.27 36.42
C ILE A 591 20.17 6.77 37.71
N GLU A 592 20.23 5.94 38.75
CA GLU A 592 20.66 6.37 40.09
C GLU A 592 22.17 6.33 40.32
N LYS A 593 22.87 5.40 39.66
CA LYS A 593 24.29 5.10 39.90
C LYS A 593 25.15 5.24 38.65
N GLY A 594 24.57 5.62 37.52
CA GLY A 594 25.28 5.83 36.26
C GLY A 594 26.38 6.87 36.39
N THR A 595 27.58 6.53 35.95
CA THR A 595 28.78 7.37 36.09
C THR A 595 28.86 8.47 35.04
N THR A 596 28.16 8.32 33.91
CA THR A 596 28.07 9.32 32.85
C THR A 596 26.63 9.77 32.66
N GLU A 597 26.44 10.94 32.04
CA GLU A 597 25.11 11.45 31.72
C GLU A 597 24.41 10.56 30.68
N GLN A 598 25.12 10.16 29.63
CA GLN A 598 24.62 9.26 28.60
C GLN A 598 24.13 7.93 29.19
N MET A 599 24.82 7.39 30.21
CA MET A 599 24.38 6.16 30.89
C MET A 599 23.06 6.37 31.64
N ARG A 600 22.88 7.54 32.27
CA ARG A 600 21.65 7.87 32.99
C ARG A 600 20.50 8.09 32.02
N GLU A 601 20.73 8.81 30.93
CA GLU A 601 19.71 9.04 29.89
C GLU A 601 19.32 7.75 29.17
N LEU A 602 20.27 6.87 28.82
CA LEU A 602 19.93 5.54 28.28
C LEU A 602 19.15 4.69 29.31
N GLY A 603 19.49 4.81 30.60
CA GLY A 603 18.72 4.20 31.68
C GLY A 603 17.28 4.72 31.75
N LYS A 604 17.08 6.03 31.57
CA LYS A 604 15.75 6.65 31.49
C LYS A 604 14.96 6.16 30.28
N ALA A 605 15.58 6.13 29.12
CA ALA A 605 14.95 5.70 27.89
C ALA A 605 14.54 4.21 27.95
N LEU A 606 15.39 3.34 28.48
CA LEU A 606 15.06 1.93 28.71
C LEU A 606 13.91 1.77 29.71
N TYR A 607 13.86 2.61 30.76
CA TYR A 607 12.78 2.58 31.74
C TYR A 607 11.43 2.93 31.07
N LEU A 608 11.38 4.04 30.33
CA LEU A 608 10.19 4.45 29.57
C LEU A 608 9.77 3.35 28.57
N TYR A 609 10.72 2.76 27.85
CA TYR A 609 10.43 1.67 26.92
C TYR A 609 9.78 0.48 27.62
N GLY A 610 10.26 0.08 28.80
CA GLY A 610 9.66 -1.01 29.56
C GLY A 610 8.23 -0.71 30.04
N GLU A 611 7.95 0.50 30.54
CA GLU A 611 6.60 0.89 30.98
C GLU A 611 5.59 0.92 29.82
N GLU A 612 6.00 1.50 28.70
CA GLU A 612 5.13 1.59 27.53
C GLU A 612 4.95 0.24 26.85
N ALA A 613 5.96 -0.64 26.89
CA ALA A 613 5.83 -2.00 26.41
C ALA A 613 4.82 -2.79 27.25
N ASP A 614 4.90 -2.72 28.58
CA ASP A 614 3.95 -3.40 29.47
C ASP A 614 2.51 -2.92 29.20
N THR A 615 2.33 -1.61 29.00
CA THR A 615 1.03 -1.01 28.67
C THR A 615 0.51 -1.43 27.30
N TYR A 616 1.35 -1.38 26.27
CA TYR A 616 0.98 -1.72 24.90
C TYR A 616 0.57 -3.19 24.78
N PHE A 617 1.40 -4.12 25.29
CA PHE A 617 1.15 -5.56 25.18
C PHE A 617 0.11 -6.10 26.18
N ALA A 618 -0.28 -5.32 27.19
CA ALA A 618 -1.43 -5.67 28.03
C ALA A 618 -2.77 -5.41 27.33
N ASN A 619 -2.80 -4.54 26.31
CA ASN A 619 -3.98 -4.14 25.57
C ASN A 619 -4.07 -4.72 24.15
N ALA A 620 -2.98 -5.28 23.63
CA ALA A 620 -2.90 -6.00 22.35
C ALA A 620 -3.33 -7.47 22.51
#